data_AF-A0A7V9JFM9-F1
#
_entry.id   AF-A0A7V9JFM9-F1
#
_cell.length_a   1.000
_cell.length_b   1.000
_cell.length_c   1.000
_cell.angle_alpha   90.00
_cell.angle_beta   90.00
_cell.angle_gamma   90.00
#
_symmetry.space_group_name_H-M   'P 1'
#
loop_
_entity.id
_entity.type
_entity.pdbx_description
1 polymer ?
#
loop_
_entity_poly.entity_id
_entity_poly.type
_entity_poly.pdbx_seq_one_letter_code
_entity_poly.pdbx_strand_id
1 'polypeptide(L)'
;METVDNLILSHPQHLAARFATLLRRLGATTPVDEVYAALAAAWNEPHRVYHGASHLVDCLEQLDGAPAEGADRMVVEAALWFHDAVYNPRATGNETRSAAWASRAMAQAGVPSPTGSEVARLILLTRHTVPAADPAGNLACDVDLSILGREPERFAEFERRIRAEYSWVAEDTYRAVRADILEGFLRRSPLFLTSHFRRKYECQARLNIVGSIRSLKG
;
A
#
# COMPACT_ATOMS: atom_id res chain seq x y z
N MET A 1 -13.25 17.98 -13.88
CA MET A 1 -14.16 17.03 -14.55
C MET A 1 -13.64 15.65 -14.18
N GLU A 2 -13.96 15.23 -12.96
CA GLU A 2 -13.62 13.89 -12.46
C GLU A 2 -14.48 12.89 -13.23
N THR A 3 -13.83 11.94 -13.90
CA THR A 3 -14.51 10.94 -14.70
C THR A 3 -15.37 10.06 -13.80
N VAL A 4 -16.61 9.81 -14.25
CA VAL A 4 -17.67 9.04 -13.58
C VAL A 4 -17.18 7.65 -13.13
N ASP A 5 -16.11 7.13 -13.74
CA ASP A 5 -15.48 5.86 -13.40
C ASP A 5 -14.74 5.87 -12.04
N ASN A 6 -14.21 7.01 -11.58
CA ASN A 6 -13.54 7.11 -10.26
C ASN A 6 -14.53 7.09 -9.08
N LEU A 7 -15.80 7.44 -9.31
CA LEU A 7 -16.85 7.32 -8.28
C LEU A 7 -17.37 5.88 -8.11
N ILE A 8 -17.20 5.02 -9.12
CA ILE A 8 -17.66 3.63 -9.07
C ILE A 8 -16.72 2.79 -8.18
N LEU A 9 -15.42 3.07 -8.15
CA LEU A 9 -14.47 2.32 -7.32
C LEU A 9 -14.54 2.64 -5.82
N SER A 10 -15.20 3.74 -5.44
CA SER A 10 -15.23 4.26 -4.07
C SER A 10 -16.50 3.90 -3.27
N HIS A 11 -17.43 3.11 -3.82
CA HIS A 11 -18.57 2.61 -3.03
C HIS A 11 -18.24 1.28 -2.31
N PRO A 12 -18.62 1.11 -1.03
CA PRO A 12 -18.35 -0.09 -0.24
C PRO A 12 -18.81 -1.40 -0.89
N GLN A 13 -19.87 -1.37 -1.70
CA GLN A 13 -20.40 -2.55 -2.40
C GLN A 13 -19.52 -2.99 -3.57
N HIS A 14 -18.87 -2.05 -4.27
CA HIS A 14 -17.97 -2.36 -5.38
C HIS A 14 -16.68 -3.01 -4.88
N LEU A 15 -16.13 -2.51 -3.77
CA LEU A 15 -14.95 -3.07 -3.12
C LEU A 15 -15.20 -4.50 -2.59
N ALA A 16 -16.39 -4.76 -2.01
CA ALA A 16 -16.79 -6.10 -1.58
C ALA A 16 -16.81 -7.10 -2.76
N ALA A 17 -17.45 -6.70 -3.87
CA ALA A 17 -17.55 -7.52 -5.06
C ALA A 17 -16.20 -7.76 -5.73
N ARG A 18 -15.32 -6.74 -5.75
CA ARG A 18 -13.94 -6.84 -6.24
C ARG A 18 -13.15 -7.86 -5.43
N PHE A 19 -13.15 -7.73 -4.11
CA PHE A 19 -12.46 -8.66 -3.21
C PHE A 19 -13.00 -10.09 -3.35
N ALA A 20 -14.32 -10.28 -3.34
CA ALA A 20 -14.92 -11.61 -3.49
C ALA A 20 -14.60 -12.25 -4.85
N THR A 21 -14.53 -11.47 -5.91
CA THR A 21 -14.14 -11.95 -7.24
C THR A 21 -12.67 -12.32 -7.30
N LEU A 22 -11.80 -11.50 -6.69
CA LEU A 22 -10.37 -11.76 -6.57
C LEU A 22 -10.11 -13.09 -5.84
N LEU A 23 -10.65 -13.27 -4.64
CA LEU A 23 -10.40 -14.46 -3.81
C LEU A 23 -10.93 -15.73 -4.48
N ARG A 24 -12.10 -15.68 -5.13
CA ARG A 24 -12.61 -16.81 -5.94
C ARG A 24 -11.66 -17.17 -7.08
N ARG A 25 -11.10 -16.20 -7.80
CA ARG A 25 -10.12 -16.44 -8.87
C ARG A 25 -8.80 -17.00 -8.34
N LEU A 26 -8.44 -16.66 -7.10
CA LEU A 26 -7.31 -17.24 -6.40
C LEU A 26 -7.60 -18.63 -5.79
N GLY A 27 -8.82 -19.17 -5.99
CA GLY A 27 -9.17 -20.52 -5.58
C GLY A 27 -9.91 -20.64 -4.25
N ALA A 28 -10.47 -19.54 -3.72
CA ALA A 28 -11.33 -19.62 -2.55
C ALA A 28 -12.55 -20.52 -2.82
N THR A 29 -12.83 -21.44 -1.90
CA THR A 29 -13.91 -22.42 -1.98
C THR A 29 -15.05 -22.15 -1.00
N THR A 30 -14.89 -21.17 -0.11
CA THR A 30 -15.92 -20.74 0.84
C THR A 30 -16.31 -19.27 0.60
N PRO A 31 -17.46 -18.81 1.14
CA PRO A 31 -17.78 -17.39 1.17
C PRO A 31 -16.68 -16.58 1.88
N VAL A 32 -16.47 -15.33 1.44
CA VAL A 32 -15.40 -14.45 1.95
C VAL A 32 -15.94 -13.12 2.49
N ASP A 33 -17.27 -13.02 2.66
CA ASP A 33 -17.96 -11.83 3.12
C ASP A 33 -17.50 -11.39 4.52
N GLU A 34 -17.29 -12.34 5.43
CA GLU A 34 -16.76 -12.07 6.78
C GLU A 34 -15.30 -11.58 6.75
N VAL A 35 -14.48 -12.14 5.86
CA VAL A 35 -13.10 -11.70 5.66
C VAL A 35 -13.07 -10.26 5.15
N TYR A 36 -13.92 -9.96 4.16
CA TYR A 36 -14.06 -8.60 3.65
C TYR A 36 -14.58 -7.63 4.72
N ALA A 37 -15.63 -8.01 5.46
CA ALA A 37 -16.19 -7.17 6.52
C ALA A 37 -15.15 -6.82 7.59
N ALA A 38 -14.31 -7.79 7.99
CA ALA A 38 -13.23 -7.57 8.93
C ALA A 38 -12.13 -6.66 8.35
N LEU A 39 -11.75 -6.83 7.08
CA LEU A 39 -10.83 -5.92 6.39
C LEU A 39 -11.39 -4.50 6.31
N ALA A 40 -12.64 -4.36 5.88
CA ALA A 40 -13.31 -3.07 5.76
C ALA A 40 -13.37 -2.36 7.12
N ALA A 41 -13.68 -3.08 8.20
CA ALA A 41 -13.64 -2.52 9.55
C ALA A 41 -12.23 -2.03 9.93
N ALA A 42 -11.19 -2.82 9.64
CA ALA A 42 -9.81 -2.46 9.94
C ALA A 42 -9.34 -1.21 9.15
N TRP A 43 -9.62 -1.14 7.85
CA TRP A 43 -9.29 0.02 7.02
C TRP A 43 -10.05 1.30 7.39
N ASN A 44 -11.16 1.18 8.13
CA ASN A 44 -11.97 2.31 8.61
C ASN A 44 -11.78 2.61 10.11
N GLU A 45 -10.74 2.07 10.75
CA GLU A 45 -10.46 2.40 12.16
C GLU A 45 -10.22 3.92 12.32
N PRO A 46 -10.86 4.60 13.30
CA PRO A 46 -10.85 6.07 13.37
C PRO A 46 -9.48 6.72 13.58
N HIS A 47 -8.48 5.98 14.06
CA HIS A 47 -7.12 6.50 14.27
C HIS A 47 -6.29 6.57 12.99
N ARG A 48 -6.76 5.97 11.89
CA ARG A 48 -6.06 5.95 10.60
C ARG A 48 -6.36 7.24 9.87
N VAL A 49 -5.33 8.06 9.69
CA VAL A 49 -5.47 9.32 8.96
C VAL A 49 -4.98 9.15 7.54
N TYR A 50 -3.81 8.55 7.30
CA TYR A 50 -3.32 8.21 5.96
C TYR A 50 -3.59 6.74 5.63
N HIS A 51 -3.19 5.81 6.50
CA HIS A 51 -3.24 4.36 6.26
C HIS A 51 -4.66 3.78 6.48
N GLY A 52 -5.66 4.42 5.89
CA GLY A 52 -7.07 4.03 5.92
C GLY A 52 -7.60 3.66 4.53
N ALA A 53 -8.92 3.47 4.41
CA ALA A 53 -9.56 2.99 3.18
C ALA A 53 -9.21 3.78 1.90
N SER A 54 -8.96 5.10 2.00
CA SER A 54 -8.53 5.90 0.84
C SER A 54 -7.17 5.47 0.30
N HIS A 55 -6.22 5.08 1.16
CA HIS A 55 -4.90 4.58 0.72
C HIS A 55 -5.04 3.27 -0.04
N LEU A 56 -5.86 2.34 0.48
CA LEU A 56 -6.17 1.11 -0.22
C LEU A 56 -6.79 1.36 -1.61
N VAL A 57 -7.78 2.24 -1.70
CA VAL A 57 -8.40 2.59 -2.99
C VAL A 57 -7.36 3.16 -3.96
N ASP A 58 -6.51 4.09 -3.49
CA ASP A 58 -5.43 4.66 -4.28
C ASP A 58 -4.46 3.60 -4.81
N CYS A 59 -4.08 2.63 -3.97
CA CYS A 59 -3.23 1.51 -4.37
C CYS A 59 -3.90 0.64 -5.44
N LEU A 60 -5.19 0.31 -5.28
CA LEU A 60 -5.92 -0.50 -6.26
C LEU A 60 -6.05 0.23 -7.61
N GLU A 61 -6.31 1.54 -7.60
CA GLU A 61 -6.32 2.37 -8.82
C GLU A 61 -4.95 2.43 -9.50
N GLN A 62 -3.86 2.53 -8.74
CA GLN A 62 -2.51 2.47 -9.30
C GLN A 62 -2.19 1.10 -9.90
N LEU A 63 -2.63 0.01 -9.26
CA LEU A 63 -2.44 -1.34 -9.79
C LEU A 63 -3.20 -1.55 -11.10
N ASP A 64 -4.43 -1.03 -11.19
CA ASP A 64 -5.27 -1.12 -12.39
C ASP A 64 -4.65 -0.40 -13.58
N GLY A 65 -4.01 0.74 -13.34
CA GLY A 65 -3.33 1.54 -14.37
C GLY A 65 -1.94 1.03 -14.78
N ALA A 66 -1.37 0.06 -14.06
CA ALA A 66 -0.01 -0.41 -14.26
C ALA A 66 0.05 -1.74 -15.03
N PRO A 67 1.00 -1.92 -15.98
CA PRO A 67 1.29 -3.23 -16.55
C PRO A 67 1.88 -4.17 -15.49
N ALA A 68 1.62 -5.48 -15.62
CA ALA A 68 2.07 -6.45 -14.62
C ALA A 68 3.59 -6.72 -14.68
N GLU A 69 4.26 -6.42 -15.80
CA GLU A 69 5.72 -6.60 -15.99
C GLU A 69 6.26 -7.98 -15.54
N GLY A 70 5.46 -9.04 -15.72
CA GLY A 70 5.82 -10.42 -15.33
C GLY A 70 5.32 -10.86 -13.95
N ALA A 71 4.65 -9.99 -13.20
CA ALA A 71 3.99 -10.33 -11.94
C ALA A 71 2.62 -10.99 -12.17
N ASP A 72 2.18 -11.84 -11.22
CA ASP A 72 0.77 -12.19 -11.10
C ASP A 72 0.01 -11.04 -10.40
N ARG A 73 -0.75 -10.28 -11.19
CA ARG A 73 -1.50 -9.12 -10.68
C ARG A 73 -2.51 -9.50 -9.60
N MET A 74 -3.11 -10.68 -9.65
CA MET A 74 -4.12 -11.07 -8.65
C MET A 74 -3.47 -11.29 -7.29
N VAL A 75 -2.27 -11.89 -7.28
CA VAL A 75 -1.52 -12.11 -6.04
C VAL A 75 -1.01 -10.78 -5.46
N VAL A 76 -0.56 -9.86 -6.32
CA VAL A 76 -0.20 -8.49 -5.90
C VAL A 76 -1.41 -7.74 -5.34
N GLU A 77 -2.56 -7.80 -6.03
CA GLU A 77 -3.79 -7.16 -5.53
C GLU A 77 -4.18 -7.71 -4.15
N ALA A 78 -4.15 -9.03 -3.99
CA ALA A 78 -4.47 -9.66 -2.72
C ALA A 78 -3.50 -9.23 -1.60
N ALA A 79 -2.22 -9.01 -1.90
CA ALA A 79 -1.29 -8.42 -0.94
C ALA A 79 -1.68 -6.99 -0.56
N LEU A 80 -2.07 -6.15 -1.51
CA LEU A 80 -2.50 -4.77 -1.24
C LEU A 80 -3.75 -4.70 -0.36
N TRP A 81 -4.71 -5.61 -0.51
CA TRP A 81 -5.88 -5.66 0.38
C TRP A 81 -5.50 -5.84 1.86
N PHE A 82 -4.37 -6.50 2.14
CA PHE A 82 -3.94 -6.85 3.49
C PHE A 82 -2.74 -6.06 4.01
N HIS A 83 -1.95 -5.38 3.16
CA HIS A 83 -0.61 -4.90 3.55
C HIS A 83 -0.58 -4.05 4.84
N ASP A 84 -1.52 -3.12 4.97
CA ASP A 84 -1.74 -2.32 6.19
C ASP A 84 -3.04 -2.66 6.91
N ALA A 85 -3.63 -3.83 6.66
CA ALA A 85 -4.84 -4.27 7.37
C ALA A 85 -4.64 -4.22 8.88
N VAL A 86 -3.43 -4.52 9.35
CA VAL A 86 -3.00 -4.21 10.72
C VAL A 86 -2.15 -2.94 10.72
N TYR A 87 -2.61 -1.89 11.38
CA TYR A 87 -1.84 -0.65 11.51
C TYR A 87 -1.99 -0.02 12.89
N ASN A 88 -0.85 0.11 13.57
CA ASN A 88 -0.72 0.93 14.76
C ASN A 88 0.63 1.68 14.68
N PRO A 89 0.62 3.03 14.59
CA PRO A 89 1.86 3.80 14.42
C PRO A 89 2.78 3.73 15.64
N ARG A 90 2.29 3.26 16.80
CA ARG A 90 3.08 3.07 18.04
C ARG A 90 3.66 1.65 18.18
N ALA A 91 3.27 0.73 17.31
CA ALA A 91 3.71 -0.66 17.37
C ALA A 91 4.68 -0.98 16.24
N THR A 92 5.54 -1.97 16.49
CA THR A 92 6.37 -2.59 15.45
C THR A 92 5.68 -3.85 14.94
N GLY A 93 6.07 -4.30 13.73
CA GLY A 93 5.61 -5.59 13.19
C GLY A 93 4.20 -5.58 12.59
N ASN A 94 3.68 -4.40 12.19
CA ASN A 94 2.41 -4.26 11.50
C ASN A 94 2.34 -5.17 10.26
N GLU A 95 3.36 -5.15 9.39
CA GLU A 95 3.39 -5.95 8.15
C GLU A 95 3.44 -7.45 8.46
N THR A 96 4.15 -7.86 9.52
CA THR A 96 4.18 -9.27 9.94
C THR A 96 2.82 -9.74 10.43
N ARG A 97 2.09 -8.88 11.16
CA ARG A 97 0.73 -9.19 11.63
C ARG A 97 -0.28 -9.18 10.47
N SER A 98 -0.15 -8.24 9.54
CA SER A 98 -0.92 -8.17 8.29
C SER A 98 -0.71 -9.44 7.44
N ALA A 99 0.55 -9.84 7.22
CA ALA A 99 0.90 -11.06 6.49
C ALA A 99 0.32 -12.32 7.16
N ALA A 100 0.46 -12.42 8.49
CA ALA A 100 -0.11 -13.53 9.25
C ALA A 100 -1.64 -13.57 9.19
N TRP A 101 -2.30 -12.40 9.16
CA TRP A 101 -3.74 -12.32 8.94
C TRP A 101 -4.10 -12.81 7.53
N ALA A 102 -3.43 -12.31 6.49
CA ALA A 102 -3.67 -12.74 5.11
C ALA A 102 -3.56 -14.25 4.95
N SER A 103 -2.49 -14.88 5.46
CA SER A 103 -2.33 -16.34 5.40
C SER A 103 -3.48 -17.09 6.08
N ARG A 104 -3.92 -16.65 7.28
CA ARG A 104 -5.04 -17.29 7.98
C ARG A 104 -6.35 -17.12 7.22
N ALA A 105 -6.63 -15.91 6.74
CA ALA A 105 -7.85 -15.61 6.00
C ALA A 105 -7.94 -16.41 4.69
N MET A 106 -6.82 -16.54 3.97
CA MET A 106 -6.74 -17.34 2.75
C MET A 106 -6.91 -18.83 3.00
N ALA A 107 -6.26 -19.36 4.05
CA ALA A 107 -6.43 -20.76 4.44
C ALA A 107 -7.89 -21.07 4.83
N GLN A 108 -8.53 -20.19 5.60
CA GLN A 108 -9.94 -20.31 5.98
C GLN A 108 -10.87 -20.22 4.76
N ALA A 109 -10.51 -19.39 3.77
CA ALA A 109 -11.24 -19.26 2.52
C ALA A 109 -11.06 -20.46 1.56
N GLY A 110 -10.16 -21.40 1.87
CA GLY A 110 -9.83 -22.54 1.00
C GLY A 110 -8.87 -22.21 -0.15
N VAL A 111 -8.24 -21.02 -0.14
CA VAL A 111 -7.23 -20.64 -1.13
C VAL A 111 -6.00 -21.56 -1.02
N PRO A 112 -5.40 -22.03 -2.13
CA PRO A 112 -4.23 -22.89 -2.10
C PRO A 112 -3.08 -22.30 -1.27
N SER A 113 -2.45 -23.13 -0.44
CA SER A 113 -1.36 -22.72 0.46
C SER A 113 -0.18 -22.02 -0.24
N PRO A 114 0.27 -22.42 -1.46
CA PRO A 114 1.30 -21.68 -2.18
C PRO A 114 0.89 -20.23 -2.48
N THR A 115 -0.34 -19.99 -2.89
CA THR A 115 -0.88 -18.65 -3.16
C THR A 115 -0.95 -17.82 -1.88
N GLY A 116 -1.47 -18.39 -0.79
CA GLY A 116 -1.54 -17.69 0.49
C GLY A 116 -0.18 -17.35 1.09
N SER A 117 0.81 -18.22 0.88
CA SER A 117 2.21 -17.97 1.28
C SER A 117 2.83 -16.84 0.46
N GLU A 118 2.56 -16.81 -0.85
CA GLU A 118 3.08 -15.75 -1.71
C GLU A 118 2.49 -14.39 -1.38
N VAL A 119 1.18 -14.30 -1.12
CA VAL A 119 0.57 -13.03 -0.68
C VAL A 119 1.19 -12.54 0.63
N ALA A 120 1.38 -13.42 1.62
CA ALA A 120 2.04 -13.06 2.86
C ALA A 120 3.48 -12.59 2.66
N ARG A 121 4.22 -13.22 1.74
CA ARG A 121 5.57 -12.81 1.36
C ARG A 121 5.57 -11.40 0.76
N LEU A 122 4.66 -11.11 -0.16
CA LEU A 122 4.54 -9.79 -0.78
C LEU A 122 4.17 -8.70 0.23
N ILE A 123 3.30 -8.99 1.20
CA ILE A 123 2.99 -8.06 2.30
C ILE A 123 4.26 -7.74 3.12
N LEU A 124 5.09 -8.73 3.41
CA LEU A 124 6.34 -8.47 4.14
C LEU A 124 7.32 -7.59 3.34
N LEU A 125 7.26 -7.65 2.01
CA LEU A 125 8.09 -6.81 1.14
C LEU A 125 7.66 -5.34 1.11
N THR A 126 6.44 -4.99 1.57
CA THR A 126 6.03 -3.57 1.67
C THR A 126 6.77 -2.81 2.76
N ARG A 127 7.67 -3.46 3.51
CA ARG A 127 8.80 -2.79 4.20
C ARG A 127 9.81 -2.15 3.23
N HIS A 128 9.55 -2.28 1.94
CA HIS A 128 10.30 -1.75 0.81
C HIS A 128 11.75 -2.23 0.76
N THR A 129 11.94 -3.52 1.06
CA THR A 129 13.22 -4.23 0.95
C THR A 129 13.03 -5.40 -0.02
N VAL A 130 12.98 -5.10 -1.31
CA VAL A 130 12.69 -6.08 -2.36
C VAL A 130 13.97 -6.76 -2.84
N PRO A 131 14.02 -8.11 -2.90
CA PRO A 131 15.12 -8.83 -3.53
C PRO A 131 15.29 -8.46 -5.01
N ALA A 132 16.49 -8.68 -5.56
CA ALA A 132 16.69 -8.55 -7.00
C ALA A 132 15.81 -9.56 -7.77
N ALA A 133 15.30 -9.14 -8.93
CA ALA A 133 14.50 -9.97 -9.84
C ALA A 133 13.18 -10.50 -9.26
N ASP A 134 12.45 -9.67 -8.51
CA ASP A 134 11.10 -10.00 -8.01
C ASP A 134 10.02 -9.09 -8.64
N PRO A 135 9.42 -9.45 -9.79
CA PRO A 135 8.42 -8.61 -10.45
C PRO A 135 7.19 -8.29 -9.59
N ALA A 136 6.71 -9.26 -8.80
CA ALA A 136 5.54 -9.08 -7.96
C ALA A 136 5.85 -8.18 -6.75
N GLY A 137 7.00 -8.39 -6.11
CA GLY A 137 7.49 -7.52 -5.05
C GLY A 137 7.75 -6.09 -5.53
N ASN A 138 8.34 -5.94 -6.71
CA ASN A 138 8.57 -4.65 -7.36
C ASN A 138 7.25 -3.90 -7.58
N LEU A 139 6.26 -4.57 -8.18
CA LEU A 139 4.96 -3.96 -8.46
C LEU A 139 4.21 -3.59 -7.18
N ALA A 140 4.18 -4.48 -6.17
CA ALA A 140 3.54 -4.20 -4.89
C ALA A 140 4.15 -2.97 -4.19
N CYS A 141 5.49 -2.90 -4.12
CA CYS A 141 6.18 -1.77 -3.50
C CYS A 141 6.01 -0.47 -4.28
N ASP A 142 6.07 -0.51 -5.62
CA ASP A 142 5.91 0.68 -6.44
C ASP A 142 4.47 1.25 -6.35
N VAL A 143 3.46 0.38 -6.26
CA VAL A 143 2.07 0.78 -6.04
C VAL A 143 1.91 1.48 -4.69
N ASP A 144 2.43 0.88 -3.62
CA ASP A 144 2.37 1.42 -2.26
C ASP A 144 3.13 2.77 -2.13
N LEU A 145 4.30 2.87 -2.77
CA LEU A 145 5.13 4.09 -2.78
C LEU A 145 4.71 5.13 -3.82
N SER A 146 3.69 4.87 -4.63
CA SER A 146 3.30 5.75 -5.74
C SER A 146 2.94 7.17 -5.29
N ILE A 147 2.45 7.33 -4.05
CA ILE A 147 2.13 8.61 -3.42
C ILE A 147 3.32 9.58 -3.45
N LEU A 148 4.54 9.06 -3.37
CA LEU A 148 5.76 9.87 -3.34
C LEU A 148 5.90 10.70 -4.62
N GLY A 149 5.52 10.16 -5.78
CA GLY A 149 5.63 10.85 -7.06
C GLY A 149 4.35 11.50 -7.56
N ARG A 150 3.31 11.56 -6.73
CA ARG A 150 2.08 12.29 -7.07
C ARG A 150 2.34 13.79 -7.14
N GLU A 151 1.34 14.48 -7.65
CA GLU A 151 1.24 15.93 -7.78
C GLU A 151 1.56 16.59 -6.42
N PRO A 152 2.30 17.72 -6.40
CA PRO A 152 2.81 18.32 -5.16
C PRO A 152 1.76 18.53 -4.07
N GLU A 153 0.54 18.91 -4.46
CA GLU A 153 -0.57 19.14 -3.55
C GLU A 153 -1.02 17.86 -2.85
N ARG A 154 -1.07 16.74 -3.60
CA ARG A 154 -1.46 15.42 -3.07
C ARG A 154 -0.35 14.84 -2.19
N PHE A 155 0.91 15.02 -2.57
CA PHE A 155 2.05 14.66 -1.73
C PHE A 155 2.09 15.48 -0.42
N ALA A 156 1.79 16.78 -0.48
CA ALA A 156 1.73 17.61 0.71
C ALA A 156 0.57 17.21 1.64
N GLU A 157 -0.56 16.78 1.11
CA GLU A 157 -1.65 16.19 1.91
C GLU A 157 -1.22 14.89 2.59
N PHE A 158 -0.56 14.00 1.85
CA PHE A 158 0.05 12.80 2.41
C PHE A 158 0.96 13.13 3.61
N GLU A 159 1.89 14.07 3.47
CA GLU A 159 2.79 14.47 4.56
C GLU A 159 2.02 14.98 5.79
N ARG A 160 0.94 15.77 5.60
CA ARG A 160 0.09 16.22 6.70
C ARG A 160 -0.64 15.07 7.40
N ARG A 161 -1.17 14.12 6.63
CA ARG A 161 -1.90 12.96 7.16
C ARG A 161 -0.96 12.02 7.92
N ILE A 162 0.26 11.81 7.42
CA ILE A 162 1.32 11.10 8.15
C ILE A 162 1.66 11.84 9.46
N ARG A 163 1.85 13.17 9.43
CA ARG A 163 2.12 13.93 10.66
C ARG A 163 1.04 13.71 11.72
N ALA A 164 -0.23 13.66 11.32
CA ALA A 164 -1.35 13.43 12.22
C ALA A 164 -1.31 12.04 12.89
N GLU A 165 -0.96 10.97 12.16
CA GLU A 165 -0.81 9.61 12.72
C GLU A 165 0.33 9.51 13.74
N TYR A 166 1.36 10.35 13.56
CA TYR A 166 2.50 10.47 14.47
C TYR A 166 2.40 11.68 15.40
N SER A 167 1.21 12.26 15.59
CA SER A 167 0.99 13.44 16.46
C SER A 167 1.44 13.25 17.91
N TRP A 168 1.57 12.00 18.36
CA TRP A 168 2.09 11.63 19.67
C TRP A 168 3.63 11.68 19.77
N VAL A 169 4.35 11.82 18.65
CA VAL A 169 5.79 12.02 18.60
C VAL A 169 6.10 13.52 18.70
N ALA A 170 7.03 13.87 19.60
CA ALA A 170 7.52 15.24 19.76
C ALA A 170 8.04 15.80 18.43
N GLU A 171 7.78 17.09 18.18
CA GLU A 171 7.99 17.70 16.86
C GLU A 171 9.42 17.54 16.35
N ASP A 172 10.43 17.87 17.16
CA ASP A 172 11.84 17.75 16.76
C ASP A 172 12.23 16.29 16.41
N THR A 173 11.72 15.34 17.18
CA THR A 173 11.95 13.90 16.93
C THR A 173 11.26 13.46 15.65
N TYR A 174 10.00 13.87 15.44
CA TYR A 174 9.26 13.57 14.22
C TYR A 174 10.00 14.12 12.99
N ARG A 175 10.42 15.39 13.03
CA ARG A 175 11.10 16.04 11.89
C ARG A 175 12.39 15.33 11.54
N ALA A 176 13.22 15.01 12.53
CA ALA A 176 14.48 14.29 12.33
C ALA A 176 14.24 12.90 11.71
N VAL A 177 13.39 12.08 12.34
CA VAL A 177 13.11 10.70 11.88
C VAL A 177 12.43 10.70 10.50
N ARG A 178 11.48 11.61 10.25
CA ARG A 178 10.81 11.70 8.95
C ARG A 178 11.79 12.08 7.86
N ALA A 179 12.68 13.05 8.11
CA ALA A 179 13.71 13.42 7.15
C ALA A 179 14.65 12.25 6.85
N ASP A 180 15.06 11.48 7.87
CA ASP A 180 15.93 10.31 7.68
C ASP A 180 15.28 9.21 6.83
N ILE A 181 13.97 8.96 7.02
CA ILE A 181 13.18 8.02 6.20
C ILE A 181 13.15 8.49 4.74
N LEU A 182 12.85 9.76 4.52
CA LEU A 182 12.78 10.39 3.20
C LEU A 182 14.14 10.36 2.47
N GLU A 183 15.23 10.63 3.19
CA GLU A 183 16.59 10.46 2.68
C GLU A 183 16.91 9.01 2.31
N GLY A 184 16.37 8.05 3.07
CA GLY A 184 16.41 6.63 2.75
C GLY A 184 15.81 6.31 1.37
N PHE A 185 14.68 6.92 1.03
CA PHE A 185 14.10 6.76 -0.31
C PHE A 185 14.95 7.42 -1.40
N LEU A 186 15.51 8.61 -1.16
CA LEU A 186 16.37 9.29 -2.14
C LEU A 186 17.65 8.51 -2.48
N ARG A 187 18.20 7.76 -1.51
CA ARG A 187 19.38 6.90 -1.71
C ARG A 187 19.12 5.73 -2.66
N ARG A 188 17.87 5.36 -2.89
CA ARG A 188 17.52 4.31 -3.86
C ARG A 188 17.73 4.83 -5.27
N SER A 189 18.37 4.04 -6.11
CA SER A 189 18.58 4.35 -7.53
C SER A 189 18.43 3.06 -8.33
N PRO A 190 17.28 2.85 -9.00
CA PRO A 190 16.11 3.74 -9.07
C PRO A 190 15.26 3.75 -7.78
N LEU A 191 14.39 4.76 -7.58
CA LEU A 191 13.40 4.75 -6.49
C LEU A 191 12.26 3.79 -6.80
N PHE A 192 11.71 3.86 -8.02
CA PHE A 192 10.70 2.92 -8.52
C PHE A 192 11.33 1.80 -9.35
N LEU A 193 10.95 0.56 -9.04
CA LEU A 193 11.61 -0.65 -9.51
C LEU A 193 11.09 -1.08 -10.89
N THR A 194 9.80 -0.95 -11.14
CA THR A 194 9.15 -1.21 -12.44
C THR A 194 9.39 -0.08 -13.43
N SER A 195 9.31 -0.42 -14.72
CA SER A 195 9.54 0.57 -15.77
C SER A 195 8.41 1.61 -15.82
N HIS A 196 7.17 1.19 -15.58
CA HIS A 196 6.00 2.05 -15.58
C HIS A 196 6.07 3.14 -14.51
N PHE A 197 6.23 2.77 -13.23
CA PHE A 197 6.25 3.74 -12.14
C PHE A 197 7.49 4.64 -12.20
N ARG A 198 8.64 4.11 -12.65
CA ARG A 198 9.83 4.95 -12.86
C ARG A 198 9.60 6.06 -13.87
N ARG A 199 9.03 5.75 -15.04
CA ARG A 199 8.72 6.77 -16.05
C ARG A 199 7.67 7.77 -15.55
N LYS A 200 6.69 7.29 -14.79
CA LYS A 200 5.55 8.10 -14.34
C LYS A 200 5.89 9.02 -13.16
N TYR A 201 6.70 8.54 -12.21
CA TYR A 201 6.78 9.13 -10.87
C TYR A 201 8.19 9.44 -10.35
N GLU A 202 9.26 8.89 -10.92
CA GLU A 202 10.62 9.02 -10.37
C GLU A 202 11.05 10.50 -10.22
N CYS A 203 10.88 11.31 -11.26
CA CYS A 203 11.30 12.71 -11.26
C CYS A 203 10.51 13.51 -10.20
N GLN A 204 9.19 13.40 -10.24
CA GLN A 204 8.31 14.12 -9.30
C GLN A 204 8.54 13.67 -7.85
N ALA A 205 8.77 12.37 -7.62
CA ALA A 205 9.04 11.84 -6.28
C ALA A 205 10.30 12.45 -5.68
N ARG A 206 11.37 12.57 -6.48
CA ARG A 206 12.61 13.19 -6.00
C ARG A 206 12.41 14.67 -5.65
N LEU A 207 11.66 15.42 -6.47
CA LEU A 207 11.34 16.82 -6.19
C LEU A 207 10.53 16.97 -4.90
N ASN A 208 9.48 16.17 -4.75
CA ASN A 208 8.62 16.14 -3.56
C ASN A 208 9.42 15.83 -2.29
N ILE A 209 10.22 14.76 -2.34
CA ILE A 209 11.01 14.32 -1.18
C ILE A 209 12.06 15.37 -0.79
N VAL A 210 12.79 15.94 -1.75
CA VAL A 210 13.78 17.01 -1.48
C VAL A 210 13.09 18.24 -0.88
N GLY A 211 11.91 18.60 -1.39
CA GLY A 211 11.10 19.69 -0.85
C GLY A 211 10.70 19.45 0.61
N SER A 212 10.20 18.25 0.93
CA SER A 212 9.82 17.90 2.31
C SER A 212 11.04 17.89 3.24
N ILE A 213 12.17 17.28 2.85
CA ILE A 213 13.40 17.27 3.67
C ILE A 213 13.85 18.71 4.00
N ARG A 214 13.81 19.63 3.02
CA ARG A 214 14.15 21.04 3.25
C ARG A 214 13.20 21.68 4.27
N SER A 215 11.90 21.40 4.15
CA SER A 215 10.89 21.90 5.09
C SER A 215 11.02 21.32 6.50
N LEU A 216 11.57 20.11 6.64
CA LEU A 216 11.76 19.42 7.93
C LEU A 216 13.05 19.83 8.64
N LYS A 217 14.11 20.13 7.89
CA LYS A 217 15.44 20.49 8.43
C LYS A 217 15.67 22.00 8.56
N GLY A 218 14.94 22.82 7.80
CA GLY A 218 14.91 24.28 7.98
C GLY A 218 14.09 24.66 9.20
#